data_AF-A0A3P8CVM6-F1
#
_entry.id   AF-A0A3P8CVM6-F1
#
_cell.length_a   1.000
_cell.length_b   1.000
_cell.length_c   1.000
_cell.angle_alpha   90.00
_cell.angle_beta   90.00
_cell.angle_gamma   90.00
#
_symmetry.space_group_name_H-M   'P 1'
#
loop_
_entity.id
_entity.type
_entity.pdbx_description
1 polymer ?
#
loop_
_entity_poly.entity_id
_entity_poly.type
_entity_poly.pdbx_seq_one_letter_code
_entity_poly.pdbx_strand_id
1 'polypeptide(L)'
;MSNSLLWERTNQLPAGQETKKRRWKWIGHTLRKSSNCITRQALTWNPEGKRKRGRPKNTLRRVIEADMKSMNRNWRSWKGLFRTGLDGECW
;
A
#
# COMPACT_ATOMS: atom_id res chain seq x y z
N MET A 1 13.83 -27.55 -10.00
CA MET A 1 13.47 -26.34 -10.79
C MET A 1 13.26 -25.19 -9.83
N SER A 2 13.91 -24.04 -10.04
CA SER A 2 13.72 -22.86 -9.18
C SER A 2 12.48 -22.06 -9.62
N ASN A 3 11.81 -21.43 -8.66
CA ASN A 3 10.66 -20.55 -8.96
C ASN A 3 11.06 -19.38 -9.88
N SER A 4 12.31 -18.91 -9.83
CA SER A 4 12.80 -17.83 -10.70
C SER A 4 12.67 -18.15 -12.19
N LEU A 5 13.00 -19.39 -12.59
CA LEU A 5 12.96 -19.84 -13.97
C LEU A 5 11.52 -19.95 -14.52
N LEU A 6 10.56 -20.27 -13.64
CA LEU A 6 9.14 -20.36 -14.00
C LEU A 6 8.53 -18.97 -14.27
N TRP A 7 8.88 -17.96 -13.47
CA TRP A 7 8.43 -16.58 -13.66
C TRP A 7 8.97 -15.97 -14.96
N GLU A 8 10.24 -16.24 -15.27
CA GLU A 8 10.91 -15.78 -16.49
C GLU A 8 10.26 -16.37 -17.76
N ARG A 9 9.87 -17.66 -17.73
CA ARG A 9 9.17 -18.31 -18.85
C ARG A 9 7.73 -17.86 -19.04
N THR A 10 7.03 -17.55 -17.95
CA THR A 10 5.60 -17.23 -17.99
C THR A 10 5.33 -15.73 -18.16
N ASN A 11 6.35 -14.86 -18.06
CA ASN A 11 6.22 -13.41 -17.98
C ASN A 11 5.27 -12.94 -16.86
N GLN A 12 5.11 -13.76 -15.81
CA GLN A 12 4.21 -13.46 -14.68
C GLN A 12 4.96 -12.82 -13.52
N LEU A 13 4.35 -11.80 -12.92
CA LEU A 13 4.89 -11.18 -11.70
C LEU A 13 4.56 -12.06 -10.48
N PRO A 14 5.47 -12.14 -9.48
CA PRO A 14 5.16 -12.79 -8.22
C PRO A 14 3.91 -12.20 -7.59
N ALA A 15 3.01 -13.05 -7.07
CA ALA A 15 1.73 -12.62 -6.49
C ALA A 15 1.87 -11.52 -5.42
N GLY A 16 2.97 -11.52 -4.67
CA GLY A 16 3.29 -10.46 -3.71
C GLY A 16 3.53 -9.09 -4.35
N GLN A 17 4.17 -9.04 -5.51
CA GLN A 17 4.39 -7.79 -6.25
C GLN A 17 3.09 -7.27 -6.87
N GLU A 18 2.28 -8.17 -7.45
CA GLU A 18 0.98 -7.82 -8.02
C GLU A 18 0.01 -7.30 -6.95
N THR A 19 -0.01 -7.94 -5.77
CA THR A 19 -0.81 -7.49 -4.62
C THR A 19 -0.38 -6.11 -4.14
N LYS A 20 0.93 -5.84 -4.07
CA LYS A 20 1.46 -4.52 -3.72
C LYS A 20 1.02 -3.49 -4.75
N LYS A 21 1.19 -3.75 -6.04
CA LYS A 21 0.80 -2.86 -7.14
C LYS A 21 -0.67 -2.45 -7.02
N ARG A 22 -1.57 -3.43 -6.89
CA ARG A 22 -3.02 -3.18 -6.73
C ARG A 22 -3.34 -2.37 -5.47
N ARG A 23 -2.68 -2.68 -4.36
CA ARG A 23 -2.82 -1.93 -3.10
C ARG A 23 -2.42 -0.47 -3.30
N TRP A 24 -1.30 -0.20 -3.95
CA TRP A 24 -0.84 1.17 -4.24
C TRP A 24 -1.81 1.94 -5.13
N LYS A 25 -2.35 1.31 -6.18
CA LYS A 25 -3.39 1.90 -7.02
C LYS A 25 -4.60 2.35 -6.19
N TRP A 26 -5.04 1.51 -5.26
CA TRP A 26 -6.18 1.80 -4.39
C TRP A 26 -5.90 2.91 -3.38
N ILE A 27 -4.72 2.95 -2.77
CA ILE A 27 -4.35 4.03 -1.82
C ILE A 27 -4.27 5.37 -2.56
N GLY A 28 -3.66 5.39 -3.76
CA GLY A 28 -3.60 6.60 -4.58
C GLY A 28 -4.99 7.10 -5.01
N HIS A 29 -5.90 6.20 -5.39
CA HIS A 29 -7.30 6.57 -5.65
C HIS A 29 -8.00 7.14 -4.40
N THR A 30 -7.79 6.52 -3.24
CA THR A 30 -8.39 6.94 -1.96
C THR A 30 -7.87 8.30 -1.51
N LEU A 31 -6.58 8.59 -1.71
CA LEU A 31 -5.99 9.89 -1.37
C LEU A 31 -6.46 11.05 -2.26
N ARG A 32 -6.80 10.78 -3.52
CA ARG A 32 -7.36 11.78 -4.45
C ARG A 32 -8.78 12.21 -4.09
N LYS A 33 -9.51 11.42 -3.29
CA LYS A 33 -10.82 11.83 -2.75
C LYS A 33 -10.69 12.98 -1.75
N SER A 34 -11.76 13.74 -1.54
CA SER A 34 -11.80 14.86 -0.60
C SER A 34 -11.39 14.45 0.83
N SER A 35 -10.86 15.39 1.61
CA SER A 35 -10.45 15.16 3.01
C SER A 35 -11.60 14.65 3.90
N ASN A 36 -12.83 15.02 3.57
CA ASN A 36 -14.03 14.66 4.32
C ASN A 36 -14.57 13.27 3.92
N CYS A 37 -13.98 12.64 2.90
CA CYS A 37 -14.40 11.31 2.48
C CYS A 37 -14.00 10.26 3.54
N ILE A 38 -14.99 9.48 3.98
CA ILE A 38 -14.85 8.44 5.00
C ILE A 38 -13.71 7.47 4.65
N THR A 39 -13.56 7.12 3.37
CA THR A 39 -12.48 6.20 2.94
C THR A 39 -11.08 6.78 3.15
N ARG A 40 -10.92 8.11 2.98
CA ARG A 40 -9.65 8.80 3.20
C ARG A 40 -9.34 8.94 4.69
N GLN A 41 -10.36 9.20 5.52
CA GLN A 41 -10.21 9.23 6.97
C GLN A 41 -9.87 7.85 7.54
N ALA A 42 -10.55 6.80 7.06
CA ALA A 42 -10.32 5.41 7.45
C ALA A 42 -8.89 4.93 7.19
N LEU A 43 -8.23 5.43 6.12
CA LEU A 43 -6.83 5.12 5.83
C LEU A 43 -5.88 5.55 6.96
N THR A 44 -6.18 6.66 7.63
CA THR A 44 -5.38 7.22 8.73
C THR A 44 -5.90 6.85 10.11
N TRP A 45 -7.08 6.23 10.18
CA TRP A 45 -7.77 5.95 11.43
C TRP A 45 -7.03 4.90 12.27
N ASN A 46 -6.77 5.25 13.53
CA ASN A 46 -6.27 4.31 14.53
C ASN A 46 -7.42 3.93 15.45
N PRO A 47 -7.94 2.70 15.41
CA PRO A 47 -9.06 2.32 16.26
C PRO A 47 -8.62 2.35 17.73
N GLU A 48 -9.34 3.11 18.53
CA GLU A 48 -9.16 3.19 19.96
C GLU A 48 -9.59 1.89 20.63
N GLY A 49 -8.85 1.45 21.66
CA GLY A 49 -9.15 0.24 22.43
C GLY A 49 -8.07 -0.84 22.41
N LYS A 50 -8.16 -1.75 23.38
CA LYS A 50 -7.25 -2.89 23.53
C LYS A 50 -7.68 -4.03 22.60
N ARG A 51 -6.74 -4.54 21.79
CA ARG A 51 -6.98 -5.73 20.97
C ARG A 51 -7.12 -6.98 21.85
N LYS A 52 -8.02 -7.89 21.50
CA LYS A 52 -8.10 -9.22 22.13
C LYS A 52 -6.78 -9.98 21.93
N ARG A 53 -6.33 -10.69 22.98
CA ARG A 53 -5.16 -11.59 22.91
C ARG A 53 -5.43 -12.65 21.84
N GLY A 54 -4.43 -12.92 20.98
CA GLY A 54 -4.54 -13.87 19.87
C GLY A 54 -4.94 -13.27 18.52
N ARG A 55 -5.44 -12.03 18.45
CA ARG A 55 -5.73 -11.39 17.14
C ARG A 55 -4.42 -11.01 16.42
N PRO A 56 -4.24 -11.41 15.15
CA PRO A 56 -3.08 -11.03 14.37
C PRO A 56 -2.85 -9.52 14.32
N LYS A 57 -1.59 -9.14 14.37
CA LYS A 57 -1.11 -7.75 14.43
C LYS A 57 -0.99 -7.09 13.03
N ASN A 58 -1.79 -7.53 12.05
CA ASN A 58 -1.73 -7.12 10.64
C ASN A 58 -2.73 -5.97 10.33
N THR A 59 -2.41 -4.76 10.77
CA THR A 59 -3.19 -3.58 10.35
C THR A 59 -2.84 -3.14 8.94
N LEU A 60 -3.82 -2.58 8.22
CA LEU A 60 -3.63 -1.95 6.91
C LEU A 60 -2.44 -0.99 6.92
N ARG A 61 -2.34 -0.15 7.96
CA ARG A 61 -1.21 0.77 8.15
C ARG A 61 0.16 0.06 8.19
N ARG A 62 0.29 -1.03 8.93
CA ARG A 62 1.57 -1.78 9.02
C ARG A 62 1.93 -2.47 7.71
N VAL A 63 0.92 -2.97 7.01
CA VAL A 63 1.09 -3.58 5.70
C VAL A 63 1.59 -2.54 4.69
N ILE A 64 1.00 -1.34 4.69
CA ILE A 64 1.44 -0.23 3.85
C ILE A 64 2.84 0.24 4.24
N GLU A 65 3.13 0.40 5.53
CA GLU A 65 4.47 0.77 6.02
C GLU A 65 5.54 -0.27 5.62
N ALA A 66 5.21 -1.57 5.66
CA ALA A 66 6.10 -2.63 5.20
C ALA A 66 6.32 -2.60 3.68
N ASP A 67 5.25 -2.35 2.90
CA ASP A 67 5.36 -2.19 1.46
C ASP A 67 6.25 -0.97 1.10
N MET A 68 6.11 0.16 1.82
CA MET A 68 6.97 1.33 1.64
C MET A 68 8.43 1.06 1.96
N LYS A 69 8.70 0.38 3.08
CA LYS A 69 10.06 -0.05 3.44
C LYS A 69 10.66 -0.90 2.33
N SER A 70 9.88 -1.80 1.73
CA SER A 70 10.35 -2.63 0.61
C SER A 70 10.63 -1.86 -0.68
N MET A 71 10.14 -0.62 -0.82
CA MET A 71 10.38 0.24 -1.99
C MET A 71 11.32 1.42 -1.68
N ASN A 72 11.93 1.45 -0.49
CA ASN A 72 12.82 2.52 -0.04
C ASN A 72 12.20 3.93 -0.13
N ARG A 73 10.88 4.08 0.14
CA ARG A 73 10.18 5.37 0.13
C ARG A 73 9.65 5.76 1.51
N ASN A 74 9.62 7.06 1.79
CA ASN A 74 9.09 7.62 3.04
C ASN A 74 7.62 8.09 2.87
N TRP A 75 6.79 7.82 3.90
CA TRP A 75 5.40 8.29 4.01
C TRP A 75 5.22 9.80 3.85
N ARG A 76 6.17 10.61 4.36
CA ARG A 76 6.13 12.08 4.20
C ARG A 76 6.26 12.53 2.74
N SER A 77 7.21 11.94 2.01
CA SER A 77 7.44 12.23 0.60
C SER A 77 6.20 11.88 -0.24
N TRP A 78 5.54 10.77 0.08
CA TRP A 78 4.35 10.31 -0.63
C TRP A 78 3.14 11.22 -0.40
N LYS A 79 2.88 11.67 0.83
CA LYS A 79 1.81 12.65 1.10
C LYS A 79 2.00 13.97 0.34
N GLY A 80 3.26 14.35 0.05
CA GLY A 80 3.58 15.51 -0.79
C GLY A 80 3.20 15.26 -2.25
N LEU A 81 3.59 14.11 -2.81
CA LEU A 81 3.36 13.75 -4.21
C LEU A 81 1.87 13.76 -4.62
N PHE A 82 1.00 13.23 -3.75
CA PHE A 82 -0.46 13.19 -4.00
C PHE A 82 -1.17 14.53 -3.75
N ARG A 83 -0.48 15.51 -3.14
CA ARG A 83 -0.96 16.89 -3.04
C ARG A 83 -0.58 17.72 -4.26
N THR A 84 0.54 17.41 -4.92
CA THR A 84 1.10 18.20 -6.02
C THR A 84 0.64 17.76 -7.42
N GLY A 85 -0.17 16.70 -7.54
CA GLY A 85 -0.76 16.29 -8.83
C GLY A 85 0.24 15.80 -9.87
N LEU A 86 1.47 15.44 -9.48
CA LEU A 86 2.48 14.88 -10.38
C LEU A 86 2.20 13.39 -10.59
N ASP A 87 1.21 13.12 -11.43
CA ASP A 87 0.71 11.80 -11.77
C ASP A 87 1.42 11.28 -13.05
N GLY A 88 2.24 10.23 -12.93
CA GLY A 88 2.75 9.54 -14.12
C GLY A 88 3.55 8.29 -13.86
N GLU A 89 4.52 8.33 -12.95
CA GLU A 89 5.61 7.33 -12.96
C GLU A 89 5.51 6.23 -11.89
N CYS A 90 4.42 6.17 -11.12
CA CYS A 90 4.32 5.22 -10.01
C CYS A 90 3.02 4.40 -10.11
N TRP A 91 2.89 3.59 -11.16
CA TRP A 91 1.75 2.69 -11.40
C TRP A 91 2.11 1.21 -11.42
#